data_AF-A0A5J5M016-F1
#
_entry.id   AF-A0A5J5M016-F1
#
_cell.length_a   1.000
_cell.length_b   1.000
_cell.length_c   1.000
_cell.angle_alpha   90.00
_cell.angle_beta   90.00
_cell.angle_gamma   90.00
#
_symmetry.space_group_name_H-M   'P 1'
#
loop_
_entity.id
_entity.type
_entity.pdbx_description
1 polymer ?
#
loop_
_entity_poly.entity_id
_entity_poly.type
_entity_poly.pdbx_seq_one_letter_code
_entity_poly.pdbx_strand_id
1 'polypeptide(L)'
;MTIAVNNVNETPSNQAPTALIFQNAVTELAENVNVTPEFKVADLLIEDDGLGTNNLFLTGRDRERFLIQNSALFYVGFTPNFEAQNSYEVTVNVDDTTVGVTPDLTQTFTLNITDVNEAPTALILANSTNTIAENTDTSQGVKVADIQISDDALGTNSLSLLGSDQSSFQIRGRELFFIGKADFEAQSLYNLTVAVTDTTLKPAPNATPDATVNFTLEITNLPDQDVNPQTIQFKDTGNGQGSLVFNFSNLPGSIQVKAIEEGLRQTGAFFNNVVGLYPVADDNGAVFDSLDLDGDGNATELIQPGQAGYARSALSQAVNNFFLRASGEGANQSTTAAEFGDVLLEGGRRYAPFVIANGGNLGESLQGSIQAFLTKNPDNVAATLENYISHEVAYFSFGAANPDGAEHLRSRGNNIFGFEDLPGNLPNISDNDFNDGILAFNFIA
;
A
#
# COMPACT_ATOMS: atom_id res chain seq x y z
N MET A 1 -69.33 -90.28 37.70
CA MET A 1 -69.29 -89.68 36.34
C MET A 1 -67.87 -89.25 36.10
N THR A 2 -67.15 -89.96 35.25
CA THR A 2 -65.75 -89.68 34.91
C THR A 2 -65.78 -89.08 33.51
N ILE A 3 -65.39 -87.82 33.37
CA ILE A 3 -65.28 -87.19 32.05
C ILE A 3 -63.93 -87.60 31.47
N ALA A 4 -63.94 -88.39 30.40
CA ALA A 4 -62.75 -88.65 29.60
C ALA A 4 -62.52 -87.45 28.68
N VAL A 5 -61.44 -86.71 28.91
CA VAL A 5 -60.97 -85.68 27.98
C VAL A 5 -60.12 -86.38 26.93
N ASN A 6 -60.62 -86.48 25.70
CA ASN A 6 -59.81 -86.89 24.57
C ASN A 6 -58.90 -85.72 24.19
N ASN A 7 -57.60 -85.91 24.31
CA ASN A 7 -56.61 -84.98 23.79
C ASN A 7 -56.69 -85.04 22.25
N VAL A 8 -57.27 -84.01 21.64
CA VAL A 8 -57.18 -83.78 20.19
C VAL A 8 -55.93 -82.96 19.92
N ASN A 9 -55.15 -83.32 18.90
CA ASN A 9 -54.06 -82.46 18.43
C ASN A 9 -54.70 -81.20 17.82
N GLU A 10 -54.86 -80.16 18.64
CA GLU A 10 -55.21 -78.82 18.15
C GLU A 10 -53.94 -78.22 17.54
N THR A 11 -54.00 -77.80 16.28
CA THR A 11 -52.97 -76.94 15.72
C THR A 11 -52.91 -75.66 16.56
N PRO A 12 -51.73 -75.20 17.01
CA PRO A 12 -51.64 -73.97 17.79
C PRO A 12 -52.32 -72.82 17.03
N SER A 13 -53.06 -71.97 17.75
CA SER A 13 -53.69 -70.79 17.15
C SER A 13 -52.64 -69.73 16.87
N ASN A 14 -52.69 -69.10 15.70
CA ASN A 14 -51.83 -67.96 15.35
C ASN A 14 -52.00 -66.82 16.38
N GLN A 15 -50.89 -66.23 16.82
CA GLN A 15 -50.84 -65.08 17.72
C GLN A 15 -50.19 -63.90 17.02
N ALA A 16 -50.57 -62.67 17.40
CA ALA A 16 -49.92 -61.48 16.88
C ALA A 16 -48.49 -61.35 17.47
N PRO A 17 -47.55 -60.73 16.74
CA PRO A 17 -46.21 -60.44 17.24
C PRO A 17 -46.22 -59.69 18.57
N THR A 18 -45.29 -60.05 19.46
CA THR A 18 -45.26 -59.52 20.83
C THR A 18 -44.10 -58.55 21.09
N ALA A 19 -43.03 -58.62 20.30
CA ALA A 19 -41.94 -57.64 20.34
C ALA A 19 -41.28 -57.42 18.98
N LEU A 20 -40.81 -56.19 18.76
CA LEU A 20 -39.90 -55.81 17.69
C LEU A 20 -38.66 -55.19 18.33
N ILE A 21 -37.49 -55.81 18.14
CA ILE A 21 -36.24 -55.45 18.79
C ILE A 21 -35.19 -55.12 17.73
N PHE A 22 -34.55 -53.95 17.85
CA PHE A 22 -33.37 -53.59 17.07
C PHE A 22 -32.12 -54.20 17.70
N GLN A 23 -31.60 -55.27 17.11
CA GLN A 23 -30.33 -55.88 17.52
C GLN A 23 -29.17 -55.23 16.78
N ASN A 24 -28.00 -55.18 17.44
CA ASN A 24 -26.78 -54.60 16.87
C ASN A 24 -27.00 -53.17 16.31
N ALA A 25 -27.84 -52.39 17.00
CA ALA A 25 -28.26 -51.08 16.55
C ALA A 25 -27.09 -50.09 16.51
N VAL A 26 -26.89 -49.45 15.36
CA VAL A 26 -26.03 -48.29 15.16
C VAL A 26 -26.89 -47.05 15.34
N THR A 27 -26.86 -46.46 16.53
CA THR A 27 -27.68 -45.28 16.86
C THR A 27 -26.97 -43.96 16.58
N GLU A 28 -25.69 -44.01 16.19
CA GLU A 28 -24.86 -42.86 15.82
C GLU A 28 -24.01 -43.18 14.59
N LEU A 29 -23.86 -42.22 13.69
CA LEU A 29 -23.04 -42.36 12.49
C LEU A 29 -22.31 -41.05 12.21
N ALA A 30 -21.01 -41.11 11.98
CA ALA A 30 -20.26 -39.95 11.49
C ALA A 30 -20.73 -39.56 10.08
N GLU A 31 -20.82 -38.25 9.81
CA GLU A 31 -21.37 -37.77 8.55
C GLU A 31 -20.55 -38.20 7.33
N ASN A 32 -19.23 -38.33 7.49
CA ASN A 32 -18.32 -38.74 6.42
C ASN A 32 -18.30 -40.26 6.15
N VAL A 33 -19.16 -41.05 6.81
CA VAL A 33 -19.23 -42.50 6.57
C VAL A 33 -19.78 -42.78 5.17
N ASN A 34 -19.09 -43.65 4.42
CA ASN A 34 -19.60 -44.12 3.15
C ASN A 34 -20.79 -45.08 3.36
N VAL A 35 -21.97 -44.65 2.91
CA VAL A 35 -23.23 -45.40 3.03
C VAL A 35 -23.74 -45.93 1.68
N THR A 36 -22.93 -45.90 0.62
CA THR A 36 -23.38 -46.31 -0.74
C THR A 36 -23.12 -47.81 -0.98
N PRO A 37 -24.11 -48.59 -1.46
CA PRO A 37 -25.49 -48.19 -1.78
C PRO A 37 -26.41 -48.10 -0.54
N GLU A 38 -26.05 -48.79 0.54
CA GLU A 38 -26.79 -48.81 1.81
C GLU A 38 -25.85 -49.11 2.99
N PHE A 39 -26.24 -48.69 4.19
CA PHE A 39 -25.53 -48.96 5.44
C PHE A 39 -26.46 -49.63 6.45
N LYS A 40 -26.11 -50.84 6.92
CA LYS A 40 -26.95 -51.56 7.88
C LYS A 40 -26.92 -50.87 9.26
N VAL A 41 -28.08 -50.47 9.76
CA VAL A 41 -28.20 -49.77 11.06
C VAL A 41 -28.79 -50.63 12.16
N ALA A 42 -29.53 -51.70 11.85
CA ALA A 42 -29.98 -52.66 12.84
C ALA A 42 -30.36 -54.00 12.20
N ASP A 43 -30.24 -55.08 12.95
CA ASP A 43 -30.94 -56.33 12.67
C ASP A 43 -32.33 -56.27 13.33
N LEU A 44 -33.37 -56.72 12.63
CA LEU A 44 -34.75 -56.72 13.11
C LEU A 44 -35.10 -58.10 13.66
N LEU A 45 -35.23 -58.19 14.99
CA LEU A 45 -35.75 -59.39 15.64
C LEU A 45 -37.23 -59.18 15.98
N ILE A 46 -38.08 -60.09 15.50
CA ILE A 46 -39.50 -60.15 15.85
C ILE A 46 -39.72 -61.38 16.74
N GLU A 47 -40.34 -61.17 17.90
CA GLU A 47 -40.79 -62.27 18.77
C GLU A 47 -42.24 -62.60 18.47
N ASP A 48 -42.44 -63.81 17.93
CA ASP A 48 -43.70 -64.31 17.41
C ASP A 48 -43.77 -65.85 17.56
N ASP A 49 -44.96 -66.43 17.47
CA ASP A 49 -45.16 -67.88 17.63
C ASP A 49 -44.74 -68.70 16.39
N GLY A 50 -44.35 -68.02 15.31
CA GLY A 50 -43.87 -68.60 14.07
C GLY A 50 -44.97 -69.10 13.15
N LEU A 51 -46.24 -68.80 13.48
CA LEU A 51 -47.38 -68.95 12.60
C LEU A 51 -47.66 -67.61 11.91
N GLY A 52 -48.44 -67.63 10.82
CA GLY A 52 -48.73 -66.40 10.08
C GLY A 52 -47.54 -65.81 9.31
N THR A 53 -47.63 -64.55 8.92
CA THR A 53 -46.55 -63.84 8.22
C THR A 53 -46.48 -62.39 8.67
N ASN A 54 -45.32 -62.04 9.24
CA ASN A 54 -45.04 -60.70 9.73
C ASN A 54 -44.60 -59.80 8.58
N ASN A 55 -45.48 -58.89 8.17
CA ASN A 55 -45.20 -57.87 7.17
C ASN A 55 -44.60 -56.64 7.83
N LEU A 56 -43.41 -56.24 7.40
CA LEU A 56 -42.76 -55.03 7.89
C LEU A 56 -42.95 -53.89 6.90
N PHE A 57 -43.22 -52.69 7.42
CA PHE A 57 -43.27 -51.47 6.62
C PHE A 57 -42.82 -50.24 7.40
N LEU A 58 -42.26 -49.28 6.68
CA LEU A 58 -41.71 -48.06 7.25
C LEU A 58 -42.71 -46.91 7.19
N THR A 59 -42.77 -46.15 8.29
CA THR A 59 -43.50 -44.89 8.40
C THR A 59 -42.63 -43.86 9.12
N GLY A 60 -43.14 -42.64 9.30
CA GLY A 60 -42.38 -41.55 9.93
C GLY A 60 -41.80 -40.59 8.91
N ARG A 61 -41.15 -39.54 9.42
CA ARG A 61 -40.69 -38.39 8.65
C ARG A 61 -39.63 -38.77 7.62
N ASP A 62 -38.64 -39.55 8.04
CA ASP A 62 -37.45 -39.83 7.24
C ASP A 62 -37.50 -41.20 6.57
N ARG A 63 -38.69 -41.81 6.43
CA ARG A 63 -38.84 -43.20 5.94
C ARG A 63 -38.13 -43.49 4.61
N GLU A 64 -38.05 -42.50 3.72
CA GLU A 64 -37.41 -42.63 2.40
C GLU A 64 -35.87 -42.74 2.51
N ARG A 65 -35.30 -42.45 3.68
CA ARG A 65 -33.88 -42.65 4.00
C ARG A 65 -33.59 -44.03 4.56
N PHE A 66 -34.60 -44.90 4.69
CA PHE A 66 -34.44 -46.22 5.22
C PHE A 66 -35.04 -47.29 4.32
N LEU A 67 -34.44 -48.48 4.35
CA LEU A 67 -34.89 -49.66 3.64
C LEU A 67 -34.91 -50.84 4.61
N ILE A 68 -35.96 -51.64 4.55
CA ILE A 68 -35.97 -52.96 5.20
C ILE A 68 -35.62 -54.00 4.13
N GLN A 69 -34.58 -54.78 4.38
CA GLN A 69 -34.20 -55.89 3.52
C GLN A 69 -33.62 -57.02 4.37
N ASN A 70 -34.00 -58.28 4.07
CA ASN A 70 -33.46 -59.46 4.74
C ASN A 70 -33.51 -59.39 6.28
N SER A 71 -34.64 -58.92 6.83
CA SER A 71 -34.83 -58.69 8.28
C SER A 71 -33.79 -57.76 8.93
N ALA A 72 -33.28 -56.79 8.17
CA ALA A 72 -32.41 -55.74 8.67
C ALA A 72 -32.92 -54.37 8.18
N LEU A 73 -32.66 -53.34 9.00
CA LEU A 73 -32.90 -51.95 8.67
C LEU A 73 -31.61 -51.33 8.15
N PHE A 74 -31.69 -50.64 7.02
CA PHE A 74 -30.60 -49.95 6.37
C PHE A 74 -30.89 -48.46 6.26
N TYR A 75 -29.87 -47.63 6.43
CA TYR A 75 -29.87 -46.24 5.97
C TYR A 75 -29.41 -46.21 4.50
N VAL A 76 -30.15 -45.49 3.66
CA VAL A 76 -29.95 -45.45 2.21
C VAL A 76 -29.96 -44.03 1.67
N GLY A 77 -29.46 -43.85 0.45
CA GLY A 77 -29.43 -42.57 -0.27
C GLY A 77 -28.04 -41.92 -0.25
N PHE A 78 -28.00 -40.61 0.02
CA PHE A 78 -26.74 -39.85 0.08
C PHE A 78 -25.99 -40.06 1.41
N THR A 79 -24.67 -39.88 1.39
CA THR A 79 -23.86 -39.70 2.59
C THR A 79 -24.51 -38.68 3.53
N PRO A 80 -24.65 -38.97 4.85
CA PRO A 80 -25.21 -38.02 5.80
C PRO A 80 -24.39 -36.72 5.81
N ASN A 81 -25.03 -35.61 6.15
CA ASN A 81 -24.38 -34.32 6.37
C ASN A 81 -25.03 -33.68 7.60
N PHE A 82 -24.22 -33.41 8.62
CA PHE A 82 -24.67 -32.95 9.92
C PHE A 82 -25.31 -31.56 9.83
N GLU A 83 -24.70 -30.64 9.06
CA GLU A 83 -25.19 -29.27 8.86
C GLU A 83 -26.56 -29.24 8.19
N ALA A 84 -26.87 -30.22 7.33
CA ALA A 84 -28.15 -30.36 6.68
C ALA A 84 -29.19 -31.04 7.59
N GLN A 85 -28.84 -32.17 8.20
CA GLN A 85 -29.72 -32.92 9.10
C GLN A 85 -28.93 -33.84 10.03
N ASN A 86 -28.95 -33.52 11.32
CA ASN A 86 -28.20 -34.23 12.36
C ASN A 86 -28.93 -35.41 13.02
N SER A 87 -30.17 -35.70 12.63
CA SER A 87 -30.91 -36.84 13.17
C SER A 87 -31.99 -37.31 12.20
N TYR A 88 -32.07 -38.63 12.03
CA TYR A 88 -33.07 -39.30 11.19
C TYR A 88 -33.93 -40.21 12.06
N GLU A 89 -35.24 -40.13 11.84
CA GLU A 89 -36.21 -40.94 12.56
C GLU A 89 -37.09 -41.74 11.60
N VAL A 90 -37.21 -43.04 11.88
CA VAL A 90 -38.12 -43.93 11.16
C VAL A 90 -38.85 -44.83 12.13
N THR A 91 -40.13 -45.08 11.85
CA THR A 91 -40.92 -46.05 12.62
C THR A 91 -41.08 -47.32 11.80
N VAL A 92 -40.60 -48.43 12.35
CA VAL A 92 -40.78 -49.78 11.81
C VAL A 92 -42.07 -50.35 12.40
N ASN A 93 -42.99 -50.75 11.51
CA ASN A 93 -44.24 -51.38 11.88
C ASN A 93 -44.19 -52.86 11.52
N VAL A 94 -44.82 -53.70 12.34
CA VAL A 94 -45.00 -55.13 12.08
C VAL A 94 -46.50 -55.42 12.10
N ASP A 95 -46.98 -56.12 11.08
CA ASP A 95 -48.39 -56.52 10.93
C ASP A 95 -48.45 -57.98 10.47
N ASP A 96 -48.99 -58.88 11.31
CA ASP A 96 -49.49 -60.16 10.87
C ASP A 96 -50.91 -59.98 10.35
N THR A 97 -51.03 -59.97 9.02
CA THR A 97 -52.32 -59.72 8.34
C THR A 97 -53.47 -60.65 8.70
N THR A 98 -53.21 -61.75 9.42
CA THR A 98 -54.22 -62.76 9.76
C THR A 98 -54.74 -62.68 11.20
N VAL A 99 -54.11 -61.90 12.07
CA VAL A 99 -54.47 -61.78 13.50
C VAL A 99 -54.12 -60.39 14.05
N GLY A 100 -54.71 -59.98 15.17
CA GLY A 100 -54.34 -58.73 15.84
C GLY A 100 -54.95 -57.46 15.23
N VAL A 101 -54.21 -56.34 15.32
CA VAL A 101 -54.63 -55.00 14.87
C VAL A 101 -53.59 -54.46 13.89
N THR A 102 -53.97 -53.58 12.95
CA THR A 102 -53.02 -53.10 11.93
C THR A 102 -52.49 -51.70 12.25
N PRO A 103 -51.17 -51.52 12.48
CA PRO A 103 -50.14 -52.54 12.72
C PRO A 103 -50.17 -53.11 14.15
N ASP A 104 -49.64 -54.33 14.34
CA ASP A 104 -49.61 -55.02 15.64
C ASP A 104 -48.58 -54.39 16.58
N LEU A 105 -47.42 -54.05 16.01
CA LEU A 105 -46.32 -53.41 16.73
C LEU A 105 -45.79 -52.22 15.93
N THR A 106 -45.37 -51.19 16.66
CA THR A 106 -44.67 -50.03 16.12
C THR A 106 -43.46 -49.74 17.00
N GLN A 107 -42.28 -49.62 16.41
CA GLN A 107 -41.07 -49.25 17.14
C GLN A 107 -40.31 -48.18 16.35
N THR A 108 -40.01 -47.07 17.01
CA THR A 108 -39.25 -45.96 16.44
C THR A 108 -37.75 -46.22 16.59
N PHE A 109 -37.01 -46.00 15.50
CA PHE A 109 -35.57 -45.99 15.43
C PHE A 109 -35.10 -44.56 15.17
N THR A 110 -34.09 -44.13 15.92
CA THR A 110 -33.44 -42.83 15.76
C THR A 110 -31.96 -43.05 15.45
N LEU A 111 -31.50 -42.47 14.35
CA LEU A 111 -30.10 -42.44 13.95
C LEU A 111 -29.60 -41.00 14.10
N ASN A 112 -28.68 -40.78 15.04
CA ASN A 112 -28.02 -39.49 15.18
C ASN A 112 -26.81 -39.42 14.24
N ILE A 113 -26.60 -38.27 13.62
CA ILE A 113 -25.37 -38.00 12.88
C ILE A 113 -24.44 -37.22 13.79
N THR A 114 -23.17 -37.64 13.85
CA THR A 114 -22.13 -36.91 14.57
C THR A 114 -21.34 -36.05 13.60
N ASP A 115 -21.22 -34.78 13.98
CA ASP A 115 -20.43 -33.75 13.34
C ASP A 115 -18.96 -34.17 13.24
N VAL A 116 -18.37 -34.05 12.04
CA VAL A 116 -16.95 -34.33 11.81
C VAL A 116 -16.29 -33.16 11.13
N ASN A 117 -15.21 -32.69 11.74
CA ASN A 117 -14.44 -31.57 11.23
C ASN A 117 -14.11 -31.65 9.72
N GLU A 118 -14.56 -30.65 8.97
CA GLU A 118 -14.30 -30.41 7.56
C GLU A 118 -13.38 -29.22 7.32
N ALA A 119 -12.89 -29.12 6.08
CA ALA A 119 -12.03 -28.02 5.67
C ALA A 119 -12.87 -26.78 5.31
N PRO A 120 -12.33 -25.57 5.55
CA PRO A 120 -13.00 -24.32 5.19
C PRO A 120 -13.38 -24.27 3.71
N THR A 121 -14.64 -23.98 3.43
CA THR A 121 -15.16 -24.00 2.05
C THR A 121 -15.03 -22.65 1.35
N ALA A 122 -14.92 -21.55 2.09
CA ALA A 122 -14.76 -20.23 1.52
C ALA A 122 -14.00 -19.27 2.45
N LEU A 123 -13.25 -18.36 1.82
CA LEU A 123 -12.67 -17.20 2.48
C LEU A 123 -12.99 -15.96 1.65
N ILE A 124 -13.54 -14.94 2.30
CA ILE A 124 -14.05 -13.73 1.65
C ILE A 124 -13.48 -12.51 2.36
N LEU A 125 -13.11 -11.50 1.57
CA LEU A 125 -12.80 -10.15 2.08
C LEU A 125 -14.05 -9.29 1.95
N ALA A 126 -14.59 -8.85 3.09
CA ALA A 126 -15.71 -7.94 3.18
C ALA A 126 -15.23 -6.52 3.52
N ASN A 127 -16.05 -5.51 3.20
CA ASN A 127 -15.75 -4.10 3.49
C ASN A 127 -14.37 -3.65 2.98
N SER A 128 -13.99 -4.12 1.79
CA SER A 128 -12.65 -3.91 1.24
C SER A 128 -12.42 -2.47 0.80
N THR A 129 -11.28 -1.90 1.23
CA THR A 129 -10.71 -0.64 0.75
C THR A 129 -9.58 -0.97 -0.21
N ASN A 130 -9.85 -0.89 -1.51
CA ASN A 130 -8.89 -1.26 -2.56
C ASN A 130 -8.01 -0.08 -3.02
N THR A 131 -8.22 1.12 -2.49
CA THR A 131 -7.43 2.31 -2.80
C THR A 131 -7.12 3.11 -1.54
N ILE A 132 -5.89 3.61 -1.42
CA ILE A 132 -5.51 4.61 -0.42
C ILE A 132 -4.63 5.69 -1.08
N ALA A 133 -4.66 6.92 -0.57
CA ALA A 133 -3.80 7.97 -1.08
C ALA A 133 -2.36 7.79 -0.61
N GLU A 134 -1.38 8.24 -1.39
CA GLU A 134 0.03 8.15 -1.03
C GLU A 134 0.39 8.91 0.26
N ASN A 135 -0.35 9.96 0.61
CA ASN A 135 -0.14 10.69 1.87
C ASN A 135 -0.87 10.07 3.08
N THR A 136 -1.42 8.86 2.95
CA THR A 136 -2.12 8.19 4.05
C THR A 136 -1.13 7.80 5.14
N ASP A 137 -1.37 8.22 6.39
CA ASP A 137 -0.57 7.77 7.53
C ASP A 137 -0.81 6.28 7.80
N THR A 138 0.22 5.46 7.53
CA THR A 138 0.19 4.01 7.75
C THR A 138 0.91 3.57 9.01
N SER A 139 1.34 4.50 9.88
CA SER A 139 2.15 4.18 11.07
C SER A 139 1.48 3.23 12.06
N GLN A 140 0.15 3.26 12.15
CA GLN A 140 -0.65 2.31 12.93
C GLN A 140 -1.23 1.15 12.09
N GLY A 141 -0.97 1.16 10.79
CA GLY A 141 -1.63 0.32 9.80
C GLY A 141 -3.04 0.80 9.47
N VAL A 142 -3.41 0.70 8.20
CA VAL A 142 -4.75 1.04 7.69
C VAL A 142 -5.55 -0.25 7.52
N LYS A 143 -6.73 -0.35 8.12
CA LYS A 143 -7.62 -1.50 7.89
C LYS A 143 -8.12 -1.45 6.45
N VAL A 144 -7.88 -2.51 5.70
CA VAL A 144 -8.23 -2.60 4.28
C VAL A 144 -9.27 -3.68 3.96
N ALA A 145 -9.54 -4.63 4.87
CA ALA A 145 -10.67 -5.56 4.73
C ALA A 145 -11.02 -6.27 6.04
N ASP A 146 -12.24 -6.78 6.12
CA ASP A 146 -12.68 -7.81 7.07
C ASP A 146 -12.54 -9.19 6.45
N ILE A 147 -12.03 -10.16 7.21
CA ILE A 147 -11.84 -11.55 6.77
C ILE A 147 -13.00 -12.39 7.30
N GLN A 148 -13.75 -12.98 6.38
CA GLN A 148 -14.84 -13.91 6.67
C GLN A 148 -14.45 -15.31 6.18
N ILE A 149 -14.76 -16.32 6.98
CA ILE A 149 -14.46 -17.73 6.71
C ILE A 149 -15.77 -18.49 6.84
N SER A 150 -16.10 -19.30 5.84
CA SER A 150 -17.21 -20.27 5.91
C SER A 150 -16.62 -21.64 6.19
N ASP A 151 -17.06 -22.22 7.30
CA ASP A 151 -16.55 -23.47 7.87
C ASP A 151 -17.65 -24.07 8.77
N ASP A 152 -17.52 -25.34 9.12
CA ASP A 152 -18.41 -26.09 10.03
C ASP A 152 -18.29 -25.65 11.51
N ALA A 153 -17.31 -24.79 11.81
CA ALA A 153 -16.95 -24.31 13.15
C ALA A 153 -16.27 -25.35 14.06
N LEU A 154 -15.80 -26.46 13.49
CA LEU A 154 -14.85 -27.35 14.11
C LEU A 154 -13.41 -26.99 13.70
N GLY A 155 -12.45 -27.73 14.25
CA GLY A 155 -11.05 -27.58 13.86
C GLY A 155 -10.42 -26.24 14.27
N THR A 156 -9.35 -25.85 13.59
CA THR A 156 -8.65 -24.59 13.86
C THR A 156 -8.18 -23.93 12.57
N ASN A 157 -8.92 -22.89 12.22
CA ASN A 157 -8.65 -21.96 11.13
C ASN A 157 -7.43 -21.08 11.38
N SER A 158 -6.32 -21.38 10.71
CA SER A 158 -5.12 -20.55 10.69
C SER A 158 -5.09 -19.69 9.43
N LEU A 159 -5.02 -18.38 9.60
CA LEU A 159 -4.88 -17.43 8.50
C LEU A 159 -3.41 -17.19 8.15
N SER A 160 -3.12 -16.99 6.87
CA SER A 160 -1.80 -16.63 6.37
C SER A 160 -1.88 -15.65 5.19
N LEU A 161 -0.80 -14.92 4.98
CA LEU A 161 -0.60 -14.03 3.83
C LEU A 161 0.41 -14.70 2.92
N LEU A 162 0.19 -14.64 1.62
CA LEU A 162 1.05 -15.17 0.57
C LEU A 162 1.24 -14.10 -0.52
N GLY A 163 2.29 -14.23 -1.32
CA GLY A 163 2.62 -13.30 -2.40
C GLY A 163 3.85 -12.45 -2.11
N SER A 164 4.30 -11.68 -3.12
CA SER A 164 5.50 -10.83 -3.02
C SER A 164 5.33 -9.69 -2.03
N ASP A 165 4.14 -9.12 -1.93
CA ASP A 165 3.86 -7.95 -1.10
C ASP A 165 3.40 -8.31 0.32
N GLN A 166 3.41 -9.60 0.71
CA GLN A 166 2.87 -10.07 1.99
C GLN A 166 3.44 -9.31 3.21
N SER A 167 4.69 -8.85 3.14
CA SER A 167 5.36 -8.11 4.22
C SER A 167 4.79 -6.71 4.44
N SER A 168 4.08 -6.16 3.45
CA SER A 168 3.39 -4.87 3.54
C SER A 168 2.01 -4.97 4.18
N PHE A 169 1.59 -6.17 4.58
CA PHE A 169 0.29 -6.43 5.19
C PHE A 169 0.41 -7.20 6.49
N GLN A 170 -0.64 -7.10 7.30
CA GLN A 170 -0.73 -7.78 8.58
C GLN A 170 -2.17 -8.22 8.84
N ILE A 171 -2.35 -9.44 9.32
CA ILE A 171 -3.62 -9.91 9.85
C ILE A 171 -3.68 -9.60 11.34
N ARG A 172 -4.75 -8.93 11.79
CA ARG A 172 -5.03 -8.66 13.20
C ARG A 172 -6.39 -9.26 13.53
N GLY A 173 -6.41 -10.44 14.14
CA GLY A 173 -7.64 -11.20 14.35
C GLY A 173 -8.29 -11.60 13.02
N ARG A 174 -9.47 -11.05 12.72
CA ARG A 174 -10.22 -11.26 11.47
C ARG A 174 -10.18 -10.02 10.55
N GLU A 175 -9.17 -9.19 10.68
CA GLU A 175 -9.03 -7.95 9.91
C GLU A 175 -7.69 -7.93 9.18
N LEU A 176 -7.71 -7.46 7.92
CA LEU A 176 -6.51 -7.26 7.11
C LEU A 176 -6.11 -5.78 7.16
N PHE A 177 -4.84 -5.53 7.50
CA PHE A 177 -4.26 -4.19 7.57
C PHE A 177 -3.13 -4.04 6.55
N PHE A 178 -3.06 -2.89 5.89
CA PHE A 178 -1.88 -2.43 5.17
C PHE A 178 -0.95 -1.71 6.15
N ILE A 179 0.31 -2.15 6.22
CA ILE A 179 1.37 -1.61 7.08
C ILE A 179 2.59 -1.14 6.27
N GLY A 180 2.52 -1.22 4.95
CA GLY A 180 3.53 -0.67 4.05
C GLY A 180 3.55 0.86 4.07
N LYS A 181 4.54 1.45 3.39
CA LYS A 181 4.51 2.89 3.10
C LYS A 181 3.58 3.13 1.93
N ALA A 182 2.67 4.08 2.07
CA ALA A 182 1.95 4.62 0.93
C ALA A 182 2.89 5.62 0.24
N ASP A 183 3.35 5.29 -0.97
CA ASP A 183 4.31 6.09 -1.75
C ASP A 183 4.11 5.66 -3.21
N PHE A 184 3.46 6.51 -4.01
CA PHE A 184 3.07 6.13 -5.37
C PHE A 184 4.30 5.94 -6.26
N GLU A 185 5.29 6.83 -6.11
CA GLU A 185 6.53 6.83 -6.89
C GLU A 185 7.38 5.58 -6.58
N ALA A 186 7.35 5.09 -5.35
CA ALA A 186 8.05 3.86 -4.97
C ALA A 186 7.29 2.59 -5.42
N GLN A 187 5.99 2.49 -5.11
CA GLN A 187 5.17 1.35 -5.49
C GLN A 187 3.67 1.71 -5.47
N SER A 188 3.07 1.79 -6.65
CA SER A 188 1.67 2.18 -6.81
C SER A 188 0.66 1.04 -6.65
N LEU A 189 1.12 -0.22 -6.61
CA LEU A 189 0.25 -1.40 -6.61
C LEU A 189 0.81 -2.51 -5.73
N TYR A 190 -0.03 -3.02 -4.84
CA TYR A 190 0.28 -4.15 -3.96
C TYR A 190 -0.69 -5.30 -4.22
N ASN A 191 -0.17 -6.52 -4.37
CA ASN A 191 -0.95 -7.73 -4.58
C ASN A 191 -0.59 -8.80 -3.55
N LEU A 192 -1.61 -9.41 -2.95
CA LEU A 192 -1.41 -10.50 -2.01
C LEU A 192 -2.54 -11.53 -2.12
N THR A 193 -2.29 -12.73 -1.62
CA THR A 193 -3.32 -13.77 -1.43
C THR A 193 -3.49 -14.04 0.07
N VAL A 194 -4.69 -13.83 0.59
CA VAL A 194 -5.06 -14.27 1.95
C VAL A 194 -5.49 -15.73 1.86
N ALA A 195 -5.00 -16.55 2.78
CA ALA A 195 -5.23 -17.98 2.82
C ALA A 195 -5.72 -18.42 4.20
N VAL A 196 -6.59 -19.42 4.23
CA VAL A 196 -6.98 -20.15 5.44
C VAL A 196 -6.63 -21.62 5.30
N THR A 197 -6.12 -22.20 6.37
CA THR A 197 -5.93 -23.64 6.52
C THR A 197 -6.56 -24.09 7.82
N ASP A 198 -7.37 -25.15 7.78
CA ASP A 198 -7.66 -25.91 8.99
C ASP A 198 -6.49 -26.84 9.33
N THR A 199 -5.77 -26.42 10.37
CA THR A 199 -4.54 -27.07 10.82
C THR A 199 -4.77 -28.42 11.48
N THR A 200 -6.02 -28.74 11.84
CA THR A 200 -6.37 -30.02 12.45
C THR A 200 -6.58 -31.13 11.42
N LEU A 201 -7.05 -30.79 10.21
CA LEU A 201 -7.06 -31.70 9.06
C LEU A 201 -5.73 -31.76 8.31
N LYS A 202 -4.99 -30.64 8.26
CA LYS A 202 -3.73 -30.52 7.51
C LYS A 202 -2.61 -29.93 8.38
N PRO A 203 -1.93 -30.75 9.20
CA PRO A 203 -0.81 -30.27 10.01
C PRO A 203 0.39 -29.85 9.14
N ALA A 204 1.09 -28.81 9.57
CA ALA A 204 2.34 -28.36 8.97
C ALA A 204 3.39 -29.51 8.89
N PRO A 205 4.35 -29.51 7.94
CA PRO A 205 4.72 -28.43 7.03
C PRO A 205 4.08 -28.49 5.63
N ASN A 206 3.24 -29.49 5.35
CA ASN A 206 2.67 -29.72 4.01
C ASN A 206 1.25 -29.13 3.84
N ALA A 207 0.89 -28.16 4.69
CA ALA A 207 -0.40 -27.50 4.66
C ALA A 207 -0.54 -26.66 3.38
N THR A 208 -1.33 -27.16 2.43
CA THR A 208 -1.88 -26.31 1.37
C THR A 208 -3.12 -25.58 1.89
N PRO A 209 -3.31 -24.29 1.58
CA PRO A 209 -4.54 -23.58 1.92
C PRO A 209 -5.80 -24.31 1.46
N ASP A 210 -6.82 -24.32 2.31
CA ASP A 210 -8.15 -24.89 1.99
C ASP A 210 -8.95 -23.91 1.14
N ALA A 211 -8.89 -22.63 1.49
CA ALA A 211 -9.46 -21.55 0.69
C ALA A 211 -8.48 -20.36 0.62
N THR A 212 -8.53 -19.65 -0.50
CA THR A 212 -7.74 -18.44 -0.73
C THR A 212 -8.58 -17.36 -1.39
N VAL A 213 -8.17 -16.10 -1.21
CA VAL A 213 -8.72 -14.96 -1.94
C VAL A 213 -7.59 -13.98 -2.25
N ASN A 214 -7.63 -13.39 -3.44
CA ASN A 214 -6.68 -12.35 -3.82
C ASN A 214 -7.16 -10.99 -3.35
N PHE A 215 -6.22 -10.12 -2.99
CA PHE A 215 -6.45 -8.74 -2.65
C PHE A 215 -5.46 -7.85 -3.39
N THR A 216 -5.97 -6.74 -3.90
CA THR A 216 -5.17 -5.72 -4.59
C THR A 216 -5.45 -4.38 -3.93
N LEU A 217 -4.37 -3.68 -3.57
CA LEU A 217 -4.42 -2.32 -3.05
C LEU A 217 -3.66 -1.40 -4.01
N GLU A 218 -4.35 -0.39 -4.51
CA GLU A 218 -3.77 0.69 -5.30
C GLU A 218 -3.43 1.87 -4.39
N ILE A 219 -2.20 2.36 -4.51
CA ILE A 219 -1.86 3.69 -3.99
C ILE A 219 -2.26 4.67 -5.08
N THR A 220 -3.05 5.68 -4.73
CA THR A 220 -3.41 6.75 -5.67
C THR A 220 -2.45 7.91 -5.51
N ASN A 221 -1.83 8.29 -6.62
CA ASN A 221 -1.11 9.55 -6.73
C ASN A 221 -2.09 10.71 -6.45
N LEU A 222 -1.74 11.55 -5.50
CA LEU A 222 -2.35 12.85 -5.31
C LEU A 222 -1.54 13.87 -6.11
N PRO A 223 -2.19 14.86 -6.74
CA PRO A 223 -1.45 15.94 -7.37
C PRO A 223 -0.49 16.56 -6.36
N ASP A 224 0.81 16.46 -6.66
CA ASP A 224 1.89 17.33 -6.20
C ASP A 224 1.30 18.69 -5.78
N GLN A 225 1.19 18.96 -4.47
CA GLN A 225 0.69 20.27 -4.04
C GLN A 225 1.73 21.31 -4.48
N ASP A 226 1.32 22.30 -5.28
CA ASP A 226 2.11 23.52 -5.45
C ASP A 226 2.47 24.04 -4.05
N VAL A 227 3.77 24.18 -3.76
CA VAL A 227 4.20 24.66 -2.46
C VAL A 227 3.68 26.08 -2.27
N ASN A 228 2.82 26.25 -1.26
CA ASN A 228 2.24 27.52 -0.82
C ASN A 228 3.30 28.65 -0.78
N PRO A 229 3.00 29.90 -1.22
CA PRO A 229 3.94 31.04 -1.36
C PRO A 229 4.75 31.48 -0.11
N GLN A 230 4.73 30.77 1.02
CA GLN A 230 5.54 31.07 2.21
C GLN A 230 6.99 30.57 2.11
N THR A 231 7.38 29.88 1.03
CA THR A 231 8.76 29.41 0.80
C THR A 231 9.61 30.40 0.00
N ILE A 232 9.04 31.44 -0.59
CA ILE A 232 9.78 32.46 -1.36
C ILE A 232 9.84 33.73 -0.52
N GLN A 233 11.01 34.03 0.03
CA GLN A 233 11.23 35.21 0.84
C GLN A 233 12.02 36.25 0.04
N PHE A 234 11.34 37.28 -0.45
CA PHE A 234 11.97 38.41 -1.12
C PHE A 234 11.97 39.65 -0.20
N LYS A 235 13.16 40.17 0.11
CA LYS A 235 13.37 41.40 0.88
C LYS A 235 13.64 42.57 -0.08
N ASP A 236 12.58 43.26 -0.46
CA ASP A 236 12.62 44.43 -1.36
C ASP A 236 13.26 45.65 -0.66
N THR A 237 14.11 46.36 -1.39
CA THR A 237 14.79 47.61 -0.96
C THR A 237 14.00 48.88 -1.32
N GLY A 238 12.81 48.75 -1.93
CA GLY A 238 11.87 49.83 -2.23
C GLY A 238 11.78 50.22 -3.70
N ASN A 239 12.60 49.61 -4.56
CA ASN A 239 12.62 49.81 -6.02
C ASN A 239 12.42 48.48 -6.80
N GLY A 240 11.99 47.42 -6.12
CA GLY A 240 11.83 46.07 -6.67
C GLY A 240 13.12 45.25 -6.68
N GLN A 241 14.27 45.83 -6.35
CA GLN A 241 15.53 45.11 -6.16
C GLN A 241 15.66 44.62 -4.71
N GLY A 242 16.42 43.56 -4.50
CA GLY A 242 16.73 43.08 -3.16
C GLY A 242 17.12 41.62 -3.13
N SER A 243 16.93 40.98 -1.99
CA SER A 243 17.39 39.60 -1.74
C SER A 243 16.28 38.58 -1.73
N LEU A 244 16.58 37.39 -2.24
CA LEU A 244 15.72 36.24 -2.41
C LEU A 244 16.31 35.04 -1.69
N VAL A 245 15.50 34.45 -0.82
CA VAL A 245 15.78 33.17 -0.17
C VAL A 245 14.60 32.24 -0.40
N PHE A 246 14.88 31.05 -0.91
CA PHE A 246 13.96 29.92 -0.90
C PHE A 246 14.07 29.20 0.45
N ASN A 247 13.07 29.31 1.30
CA ASN A 247 13.05 28.78 2.65
C ASN A 247 12.21 27.50 2.73
N PHE A 248 12.88 26.36 2.80
CA PHE A 248 12.29 25.03 2.97
C PHE A 248 12.53 24.46 4.38
N SER A 249 12.89 25.29 5.36
CA SER A 249 13.26 24.82 6.71
C SER A 249 12.15 24.03 7.43
N ASN A 250 10.89 24.24 7.05
CA ASN A 250 9.73 23.53 7.64
C ASN A 250 9.26 22.33 6.80
N LEU A 251 9.93 21.99 5.70
CA LEU A 251 9.59 20.90 4.80
C LEU A 251 10.73 19.89 4.80
N PRO A 252 10.65 18.75 5.51
CA PRO A 252 11.78 17.83 5.66
C PRO A 252 11.99 16.87 4.46
N GLY A 253 11.05 16.79 3.52
CA GLY A 253 11.13 15.96 2.31
C GLY A 253 11.96 16.59 1.19
N SER A 254 12.17 15.89 0.08
CA SER A 254 12.79 16.46 -1.11
C SER A 254 11.87 17.49 -1.76
N ILE A 255 12.42 18.59 -2.27
CA ILE A 255 11.67 19.62 -3.00
C ILE A 255 11.99 19.50 -4.49
N GLN A 256 11.01 19.13 -5.31
CA GLN A 256 11.16 19.16 -6.76
C GLN A 256 11.04 20.58 -7.28
N VAL A 257 11.97 20.97 -8.15
CA VAL A 257 12.01 22.26 -8.83
C VAL A 257 11.59 22.04 -10.28
N LYS A 258 10.46 22.64 -10.68
CA LYS A 258 9.99 22.64 -12.07
C LYS A 258 10.19 24.02 -12.68
N ALA A 259 11.00 24.10 -13.72
CA ALA A 259 11.20 25.33 -14.49
C ALA A 259 9.92 25.77 -15.22
N ILE A 260 9.66 27.08 -15.24
CA ILE A 260 8.54 27.69 -15.95
C ILE A 260 9.06 28.22 -17.29
N GLU A 261 8.80 27.47 -18.36
CA GLU A 261 9.30 27.77 -19.73
C GLU A 261 9.03 29.22 -20.16
N GLU A 262 7.81 29.72 -19.95
CA GLU A 262 7.43 31.09 -20.32
C GLU A 262 8.20 32.16 -19.53
N GLY A 263 8.63 31.84 -18.31
CA GLY A 263 9.50 32.72 -17.53
C GLY A 263 10.92 32.72 -18.07
N LEU A 264 11.50 31.53 -18.25
CA LEU A 264 12.88 31.39 -18.74
C LEU A 264 13.10 32.04 -20.11
N ARG A 265 12.09 32.00 -20.99
CA ARG A 265 12.11 32.65 -22.32
C ARG A 265 12.15 34.18 -22.29
N GLN A 266 11.99 34.80 -21.12
CA GLN A 266 12.14 36.24 -20.96
C GLN A 266 13.60 36.66 -20.77
N THR A 267 14.54 35.70 -20.80
CA THR A 267 15.97 35.98 -20.76
C THR A 267 16.41 36.73 -22.02
N GLY A 268 17.05 37.88 -21.85
CA GLY A 268 17.54 38.75 -22.93
C GLY A 268 19.00 39.17 -22.75
N ALA A 269 19.82 38.26 -22.21
CA ALA A 269 21.13 38.58 -21.67
C ALA A 269 22.14 39.17 -22.65
N PHE A 270 23.04 40.05 -22.19
CA PHE A 270 24.21 40.41 -22.97
C PHE A 270 25.28 39.30 -22.97
N PHE A 271 25.43 38.58 -21.86
CA PHE A 271 26.39 37.49 -21.71
C PHE A 271 25.77 36.09 -21.76
N ASN A 272 26.62 35.06 -21.89
CA ASN A 272 26.22 33.68 -21.61
C ASN A 272 26.43 33.41 -20.13
N ASN A 273 25.39 33.50 -19.33
CA ASN A 273 25.45 33.40 -17.87
C ASN A 273 25.22 31.97 -17.37
N VAL A 274 25.70 31.69 -16.16
CA VAL A 274 25.30 30.50 -15.39
C VAL A 274 24.55 30.96 -14.16
N VAL A 275 23.35 30.44 -13.96
CA VAL A 275 22.55 30.65 -12.77
C VAL A 275 22.49 29.35 -11.97
N GLY A 276 22.66 29.47 -10.66
CA GLY A 276 22.65 28.34 -9.73
C GLY A 276 22.00 28.72 -8.40
N LEU A 277 21.85 27.71 -7.53
CA LEU A 277 21.49 27.90 -6.12
C LEU A 277 22.63 27.45 -5.21
N TYR A 278 22.72 28.04 -4.03
CA TYR A 278 23.60 27.61 -2.94
C TYR A 278 22.85 27.65 -1.61
N PRO A 279 23.19 26.79 -0.64
CA PRO A 279 22.56 26.80 0.67
C PRO A 279 22.99 28.03 1.48
N VAL A 280 22.06 28.58 2.24
CA VAL A 280 22.31 29.64 3.24
C VAL A 280 21.84 29.19 4.62
N ALA A 281 22.55 29.61 5.66
CA ALA A 281 22.26 29.26 7.04
C ALA A 281 21.05 30.05 7.60
N ASP A 282 20.85 31.28 7.12
CA ASP A 282 19.78 32.17 7.58
C ASP A 282 19.19 33.03 6.45
N ASP A 283 18.14 33.78 6.77
CA ASP A 283 17.43 34.65 5.81
C ASP A 283 18.27 35.88 5.40
N ASN A 284 19.44 36.11 6.01
CA ASN A 284 20.36 37.19 5.68
C ASN A 284 21.50 36.74 4.76
N GLY A 285 21.55 35.45 4.42
CA GLY A 285 22.48 34.91 3.44
C GLY A 285 23.78 34.35 4.00
N ALA A 286 23.92 34.19 5.32
CA ALA A 286 25.15 33.62 5.88
C ALA A 286 25.44 32.22 5.29
N VAL A 287 26.70 31.92 5.00
CA VAL A 287 27.13 30.60 4.49
C VAL A 287 28.10 29.96 5.47
N PHE A 288 28.14 28.62 5.52
CA PHE A 288 29.17 27.91 6.28
C PHE A 288 30.52 28.03 5.57
N ASP A 289 31.59 28.19 6.33
CA ASP A 289 32.96 28.16 5.79
C ASP A 289 33.41 26.72 5.49
N SER A 290 32.76 26.10 4.51
CA SER A 290 33.00 24.70 4.14
C SER A 290 34.43 24.40 3.67
N LEU A 291 35.23 25.43 3.39
CA LEU A 291 36.59 25.33 2.89
C LEU A 291 37.66 25.66 3.94
N ASP A 292 37.28 26.04 5.17
CA ASP A 292 38.22 26.41 6.24
C ASP A 292 39.25 27.44 5.74
N LEU A 293 38.73 28.58 5.24
CA LEU A 293 39.53 29.57 4.50
C LEU A 293 40.54 30.31 5.39
N ASP A 294 40.29 30.39 6.70
CA ASP A 294 41.22 30.97 7.68
C ASP A 294 42.15 29.93 8.33
N GLY A 295 41.87 28.63 8.14
CA GLY A 295 42.69 27.51 8.59
C GLY A 295 42.59 27.25 10.09
N ASP A 296 41.52 27.68 10.75
CA ASP A 296 41.26 27.43 12.17
C ASP A 296 40.71 26.01 12.45
N GLY A 297 40.31 25.29 11.40
CA GLY A 297 39.78 23.93 11.45
C GLY A 297 38.27 23.86 11.71
N ASN A 298 37.55 24.98 11.71
CA ASN A 298 36.11 25.08 11.95
C ASN A 298 35.33 25.35 10.66
N ALA A 299 35.05 24.28 9.92
CA ALA A 299 34.27 24.35 8.68
C ALA A 299 32.76 24.70 8.86
N THR A 300 32.34 25.08 10.08
CA THR A 300 30.97 25.49 10.41
C THR A 300 30.87 26.94 10.87
N GLU A 301 31.97 27.69 10.82
CA GLU A 301 31.90 29.13 11.01
C GLU A 301 31.00 29.77 9.94
N LEU A 302 30.24 30.80 10.33
CA LEU A 302 29.35 31.51 9.42
C LEU A 302 30.06 32.73 8.82
N ILE A 303 30.12 32.79 7.49
CA ILE A 303 30.56 33.94 6.73
C ILE A 303 29.32 34.70 6.25
N GLN A 304 29.21 35.96 6.66
CA GLN A 304 28.16 36.90 6.26
C GLN A 304 28.44 37.48 4.86
N PRO A 305 27.40 37.85 4.08
CA PRO A 305 27.57 38.63 2.86
C PRO A 305 28.50 39.84 3.05
N GLY A 306 29.49 39.97 2.17
CA GLY A 306 30.48 41.04 2.18
C GLY A 306 31.73 40.78 3.02
N GLN A 307 31.79 39.66 3.76
CA GLN A 307 33.02 39.20 4.39
C GLN A 307 33.92 38.48 3.37
N ALA A 308 35.24 38.52 3.61
CA ALA A 308 36.21 37.83 2.79
C ALA A 308 35.90 36.33 2.74
N GLY A 309 36.05 35.71 1.56
CA GLY A 309 35.78 34.28 1.37
C GLY A 309 34.33 33.93 1.07
N TYR A 310 33.36 34.83 1.29
CA TYR A 310 31.93 34.55 1.09
C TYR A 310 31.62 33.92 -0.27
N ALA A 311 32.06 34.56 -1.37
CA ALA A 311 31.77 34.07 -2.72
C ALA A 311 32.33 32.67 -2.97
N ARG A 312 33.52 32.38 -2.45
CA ARG A 312 34.17 31.08 -2.62
C ARG A 312 33.45 30.00 -1.82
N SER A 313 33.10 30.27 -0.56
CA SER A 313 32.37 29.32 0.29
C SER A 313 30.93 29.12 -0.18
N ALA A 314 30.27 30.15 -0.72
CA ALA A 314 28.95 30.04 -1.33
C ALA A 314 28.98 29.14 -2.58
N LEU A 315 29.88 29.42 -3.53
CA LEU A 315 29.96 28.69 -4.80
C LEU A 315 30.46 27.25 -4.62
N SER A 316 31.33 26.96 -3.65
CA SER A 316 31.76 25.59 -3.36
C SER A 316 30.61 24.70 -2.87
N GLN A 317 29.55 25.29 -2.33
CA GLN A 317 28.36 24.62 -1.83
C GLN A 317 27.20 24.64 -2.83
N ALA A 318 27.41 25.11 -4.06
CA ALA A 318 26.37 25.22 -5.06
C ALA A 318 25.70 23.86 -5.34
N VAL A 319 24.38 23.90 -5.58
CA VAL A 319 23.54 22.73 -5.84
C VAL A 319 23.86 22.19 -7.24
N ASN A 320 24.62 21.09 -7.31
CA ASN A 320 25.22 20.57 -8.54
C ASN A 320 24.28 20.40 -9.73
N ASN A 321 23.03 19.97 -9.50
CA ASN A 321 22.02 19.72 -10.53
C ASN A 321 21.15 20.96 -10.84
N PHE A 322 21.25 22.05 -10.08
CA PHE A 322 20.58 23.31 -10.41
C PHE A 322 21.46 24.11 -11.38
N PHE A 323 21.41 23.75 -12.66
CA PHE A 323 22.25 24.35 -13.70
C PHE A 323 21.41 25.01 -14.79
N LEU A 324 21.34 26.33 -14.76
CA LEU A 324 20.66 27.12 -15.78
C LEU A 324 21.70 27.93 -16.56
N ARG A 325 21.72 27.77 -17.89
CA ARG A 325 22.39 28.71 -18.78
C ARG A 325 21.39 29.79 -19.18
N ALA A 326 21.78 31.05 -19.06
CA ALA A 326 20.97 32.20 -19.44
C ALA A 326 21.76 33.03 -20.47
N SER A 327 21.36 32.97 -21.73
CA SER A 327 22.10 33.51 -22.88
C SER A 327 21.26 34.49 -23.71
N GLY A 328 21.96 35.44 -24.35
CA GLY A 328 21.40 36.43 -25.27
C GLY A 328 21.07 35.97 -26.68
N GLU A 329 20.37 36.84 -27.43
CA GLU A 329 19.94 36.58 -28.81
C GLU A 329 21.11 36.24 -29.76
N GLY A 330 20.98 35.14 -30.49
CA GLY A 330 21.87 34.76 -31.60
C GLY A 330 22.36 33.31 -31.59
N ALA A 331 22.23 32.61 -30.46
CA ALA A 331 22.47 31.18 -30.36
C ALA A 331 21.55 30.59 -29.30
N ASN A 332 20.68 29.64 -29.65
CA ASN A 332 19.87 28.87 -28.71
C ASN A 332 20.78 28.14 -27.69
N GLN A 333 21.11 28.79 -26.57
CA GLN A 333 21.94 28.25 -25.49
C GLN A 333 21.33 28.45 -24.10
N SER A 334 20.24 29.23 -23.98
CA SER A 334 19.48 29.29 -22.73
C SER A 334 18.83 27.95 -22.46
N THR A 335 18.94 27.47 -21.22
CA THR A 335 18.34 26.22 -20.78
C THR A 335 16.82 26.31 -20.88
N THR A 336 16.20 25.39 -21.62
CA THR A 336 14.74 25.21 -21.63
C THR A 336 14.26 24.48 -20.37
N ALA A 337 12.97 24.57 -20.04
CA ALA A 337 12.40 23.83 -18.93
C ALA A 337 12.56 22.31 -19.09
N ALA A 338 12.50 21.81 -20.34
CA ALA A 338 12.73 20.41 -20.64
C ALA A 338 14.19 19.97 -20.41
N GLU A 339 15.17 20.83 -20.73
CA GLU A 339 16.59 20.55 -20.50
C GLU A 339 16.98 20.70 -19.02
N PHE A 340 16.31 21.59 -18.28
CA PHE A 340 16.51 21.72 -16.84
C PHE A 340 16.14 20.43 -16.09
N GLY A 341 15.07 19.76 -16.52
CA GLY A 341 14.66 18.45 -16.00
C GLY A 341 14.18 18.48 -14.55
N ASP A 342 14.23 17.32 -13.90
CA ASP A 342 13.79 17.14 -12.51
C ASP A 342 14.94 17.41 -11.53
N VAL A 343 15.04 18.66 -11.07
CA VAL A 343 15.99 19.05 -10.03
C VAL A 343 15.34 18.85 -8.67
N LEU A 344 16.01 18.11 -7.79
CA LEU A 344 15.60 17.92 -6.39
C LEU A 344 16.51 18.75 -5.47
N LEU A 345 15.89 19.54 -4.58
CA LEU A 345 16.53 20.18 -3.45
C LEU A 345 16.26 19.39 -2.17
N GLU A 346 17.16 19.52 -1.20
CA GLU A 346 16.98 18.92 0.12
C GLU A 346 16.08 19.83 0.97
N GLY A 347 15.03 19.25 1.55
CA GLY A 347 14.20 19.93 2.54
C GLY A 347 14.94 20.25 3.84
N GLY A 348 14.32 21.07 4.69
CA GLY A 348 14.92 21.51 5.95
C GLY A 348 15.99 22.60 5.79
N ARG A 349 16.23 23.07 4.57
CA ARG A 349 17.28 24.03 4.22
C ARG A 349 16.73 25.33 3.63
N ARG A 350 17.61 26.32 3.50
CA ARG A 350 17.37 27.54 2.73
C ARG A 350 18.35 27.61 1.57
N TYR A 351 17.92 28.19 0.46
CA TYR A 351 18.75 28.40 -0.72
C TYR A 351 18.64 29.83 -1.24
N ALA A 352 19.73 30.38 -1.75
CA ALA A 352 19.75 31.66 -2.45
C ALA A 352 20.31 31.48 -3.87
N PRO A 353 19.86 32.28 -4.85
CA PRO A 353 20.40 32.21 -6.19
C PRO A 353 21.67 33.04 -6.36
N PHE A 354 22.43 32.68 -7.38
CA PHE A 354 23.55 33.45 -7.91
C PHE A 354 23.58 33.37 -9.43
N VAL A 355 24.26 34.32 -10.06
CA VAL A 355 24.62 34.31 -11.47
C VAL A 355 26.14 34.49 -11.59
N ILE A 356 26.79 33.73 -12.47
CA ILE A 356 28.15 34.01 -12.94
C ILE A 356 28.01 34.64 -14.32
N ALA A 357 28.27 35.94 -14.38
CA ALA A 357 28.25 36.72 -15.60
C ALA A 357 29.28 36.16 -16.60
N ASN A 358 28.84 35.87 -17.82
CA ASN A 358 29.64 35.24 -18.88
C ASN A 358 30.21 33.85 -18.51
N GLY A 359 29.64 33.19 -17.49
CA GLY A 359 30.07 31.88 -17.01
C GLY A 359 29.64 30.68 -17.87
N GLY A 360 28.67 30.85 -18.76
CA GLY A 360 27.96 29.79 -19.50
C GLY A 360 28.85 28.99 -20.45
N ASN A 361 29.95 29.60 -20.88
CA ASN A 361 30.96 29.00 -21.75
C ASN A 361 32.16 28.43 -20.98
N LEU A 362 32.21 28.56 -19.65
CA LEU A 362 33.36 28.14 -18.84
C LEU A 362 33.39 26.63 -18.56
N GLY A 363 32.24 25.95 -18.59
CA GLY A 363 32.16 24.52 -18.32
C GLY A 363 30.90 23.85 -18.88
N GLU A 364 30.96 22.53 -19.00
CA GLU A 364 29.82 21.71 -19.44
C GLU A 364 28.80 21.44 -18.31
N SER A 365 29.17 21.68 -17.06
CA SER A 365 28.35 21.55 -15.86
C SER A 365 28.46 22.79 -14.96
N LEU A 366 27.55 22.91 -13.98
CA LEU A 366 27.61 23.97 -12.97
C LEU A 366 28.97 23.99 -12.25
N GLN A 367 29.37 22.84 -11.70
CA GLN A 367 30.63 22.71 -10.96
C GLN A 367 31.85 23.00 -11.84
N GLY A 368 31.85 22.55 -13.11
CA GLY A 368 32.90 22.89 -14.06
C GLY A 368 33.01 24.39 -14.31
N SER A 369 31.86 25.06 -14.48
CA SER A 369 31.78 26.51 -14.69
C SER A 369 32.26 27.28 -13.46
N ILE A 370 31.86 26.86 -12.26
CA ILE A 370 32.31 27.44 -10.98
C ILE A 370 33.82 27.28 -10.81
N GLN A 371 34.36 26.10 -11.04
CA GLN A 371 35.80 25.85 -10.88
C GLN A 371 36.64 26.69 -11.86
N ALA A 372 36.19 26.80 -13.11
CA ALA A 372 36.82 27.63 -14.11
C ALA A 372 36.73 29.12 -13.75
N PHE A 373 35.57 29.58 -13.27
CA PHE A 373 35.39 30.93 -12.75
C PHE A 373 36.33 31.24 -11.59
N LEU A 374 36.36 30.41 -10.54
CA LEU A 374 37.22 30.60 -9.37
C LEU A 374 38.72 30.55 -9.70
N THR A 375 39.09 29.92 -10.82
CA THR A 375 40.48 29.96 -11.32
C THR A 375 40.84 31.33 -11.91
N LYS A 376 39.87 31.99 -12.57
CA LYS A 376 40.06 33.31 -13.19
C LYS A 376 39.86 34.46 -12.20
N ASN A 377 38.85 34.37 -11.34
CA ASN A 377 38.47 35.39 -10.38
C ASN A 377 38.28 34.80 -8.96
N PRO A 378 39.38 34.35 -8.32
CA PRO A 378 39.36 33.60 -7.06
C PRO A 378 38.75 34.33 -5.87
N ASP A 379 38.76 35.66 -5.91
CA ASP A 379 38.28 36.54 -4.84
C ASP A 379 37.01 37.30 -5.24
N ASN A 380 36.41 36.92 -6.38
CA ASN A 380 35.24 37.56 -6.98
C ASN A 380 35.38 39.09 -7.05
N VAL A 381 36.49 39.61 -7.56
CA VAL A 381 36.73 41.05 -7.69
C VAL A 381 35.83 41.62 -8.80
N ALA A 382 35.26 42.81 -8.57
CA ALA A 382 34.39 43.49 -9.51
C ALA A 382 35.10 43.80 -10.84
N ALA A 383 34.32 43.80 -11.92
CA ALA A 383 34.79 44.29 -13.20
C ALA A 383 35.00 45.80 -13.20
N THR A 384 35.86 46.26 -14.11
CA THR A 384 36.12 47.67 -14.39
C THR A 384 35.58 48.04 -15.77
N LEU A 385 35.53 49.34 -16.06
CA LEU A 385 35.15 49.86 -17.38
C LEU A 385 35.98 49.27 -18.54
N GLU A 386 37.23 48.88 -18.26
CA GLU A 386 38.17 48.37 -19.28
C GLU A 386 37.98 46.88 -19.57
N ASN A 387 37.41 46.10 -18.63
CA ASN A 387 37.42 44.63 -18.72
C ASN A 387 36.05 43.95 -18.51
N TYR A 388 34.96 44.69 -18.33
CA TYR A 388 33.63 44.13 -18.02
C TYR A 388 33.12 43.07 -19.01
N ILE A 389 33.59 43.06 -20.26
CA ILE A 389 33.24 42.04 -21.26
C ILE A 389 34.02 40.73 -21.04
N SER A 390 35.28 40.83 -20.59
CA SER A 390 36.22 39.71 -20.52
C SER A 390 36.48 39.19 -19.11
N HIS A 391 35.99 39.89 -18.09
CA HIS A 391 36.22 39.59 -16.68
C HIS A 391 34.94 39.06 -16.05
N GLU A 392 34.89 37.75 -15.83
CA GLU A 392 33.73 37.11 -15.23
C GLU A 392 33.58 37.49 -13.75
N VAL A 393 32.34 37.73 -13.34
CA VAL A 393 31.97 38.13 -11.97
C VAL A 393 30.78 37.29 -11.52
N ALA A 394 30.79 36.84 -10.27
CA ALA A 394 29.64 36.22 -9.65
C ALA A 394 28.83 37.28 -8.90
N TYR A 395 27.55 37.38 -9.22
CA TYR A 395 26.58 38.18 -8.48
C TYR A 395 25.61 37.27 -7.74
N PHE A 396 25.40 37.58 -6.49
CA PHE A 396 24.55 36.88 -5.56
C PHE A 396 23.27 37.67 -5.30
N SER A 397 22.31 37.00 -4.70
CA SER A 397 21.06 37.64 -4.30
C SER A 397 21.20 38.77 -3.28
N PHE A 398 22.33 38.89 -2.57
CA PHE A 398 22.53 39.89 -1.52
C PHE A 398 23.51 40.95 -2.01
N GLY A 399 23.11 42.22 -2.11
CA GLY A 399 23.98 43.28 -2.61
C GLY A 399 25.31 43.43 -1.87
N ALA A 400 25.32 43.17 -0.56
CA ALA A 400 26.55 43.18 0.24
C ALA A 400 27.56 42.07 -0.15
N ALA A 401 27.10 40.96 -0.74
CA ALA A 401 27.98 39.90 -1.28
C ALA A 401 28.51 40.22 -2.68
N ASN A 402 27.94 41.21 -3.36
CA ASN A 402 28.33 41.59 -4.71
C ASN A 402 29.55 42.51 -4.65
N PRO A 403 30.57 42.29 -5.48
CA PRO A 403 31.85 42.98 -5.32
C PRO A 403 31.81 44.45 -5.75
N ASP A 404 30.75 44.87 -6.45
CA ASP A 404 30.46 46.25 -6.76
C ASP A 404 29.50 46.91 -5.76
N GLY A 405 28.99 46.14 -4.78
CA GLY A 405 28.06 46.57 -3.73
C GLY A 405 26.63 46.83 -4.21
N ALA A 406 26.28 46.47 -5.45
CA ALA A 406 24.95 46.70 -6.01
C ALA A 406 24.01 45.51 -5.83
N GLU A 407 22.70 45.75 -5.84
CA GLU A 407 21.70 44.69 -5.93
C GLU A 407 21.57 44.24 -7.40
N HIS A 408 21.86 42.97 -7.66
CA HIS A 408 21.79 42.37 -8.99
C HIS A 408 20.53 41.54 -9.21
N LEU A 409 19.62 41.47 -8.25
CA LEU A 409 18.36 40.75 -8.36
C LEU A 409 17.16 41.70 -8.24
N ARG A 410 16.16 41.51 -9.09
CA ARG A 410 14.89 42.25 -9.08
C ARG A 410 13.70 41.32 -9.18
N SER A 411 12.66 41.58 -8.37
CA SER A 411 11.37 40.92 -8.54
C SER A 411 10.63 41.48 -9.76
N ARG A 412 10.11 40.58 -10.60
CA ARG A 412 9.28 40.91 -11.77
C ARG A 412 7.81 40.53 -11.55
N GLY A 413 7.43 40.21 -10.30
CA GLY A 413 6.11 39.71 -9.93
C GLY A 413 5.89 38.24 -10.29
N ASN A 414 4.79 37.65 -9.81
CA ASN A 414 4.40 36.26 -10.09
C ASN A 414 5.52 35.23 -9.85
N ASN A 415 6.32 35.39 -8.78
CA ASN A 415 7.47 34.54 -8.45
C ASN A 415 8.57 34.47 -9.54
N ILE A 416 8.62 35.46 -10.42
CA ILE A 416 9.68 35.63 -11.40
C ILE A 416 10.68 36.64 -10.85
N PHE A 417 11.96 36.27 -10.89
CA PHE A 417 13.07 37.12 -10.50
C PHE A 417 14.07 37.22 -11.63
N GLY A 418 14.64 38.39 -11.83
CA GLY A 418 15.60 38.65 -12.88
C GLY A 418 16.93 39.10 -12.31
N PHE A 419 18.02 38.64 -12.91
CA PHE A 419 19.37 39.13 -12.67
C PHE A 419 19.78 40.18 -13.69
N GLU A 420 20.58 41.14 -13.23
CA GLU A 420 21.42 42.01 -14.04
C GLU A 420 22.84 41.42 -14.10
N ASP A 421 23.40 41.22 -15.29
CA ASP A 421 24.74 40.63 -15.48
C ASP A 421 25.87 41.67 -15.67
N LEU A 422 25.51 42.95 -15.87
CA LEU A 422 26.44 44.06 -16.00
C LEU A 422 26.70 44.77 -14.66
N PRO A 423 27.92 45.32 -14.43
CA PRO A 423 28.27 45.93 -13.15
C PRO A 423 27.38 47.13 -12.79
N GLY A 424 26.74 47.09 -11.63
CA GLY A 424 25.83 48.14 -11.16
C GLY A 424 26.55 49.43 -10.73
N ASN A 425 27.84 49.34 -10.38
CA ASN A 425 28.68 50.51 -10.10
C ASN A 425 29.14 51.27 -11.37
N LEU A 426 28.83 50.77 -12.57
CA LEU A 426 29.14 51.39 -13.87
C LEU A 426 27.84 51.81 -14.59
N PRO A 427 27.19 52.92 -14.20
CA PRO A 427 25.83 53.26 -14.63
C PRO A 427 25.68 53.60 -16.13
N ASN A 428 26.78 53.79 -16.86
CA ASN A 428 26.76 53.99 -18.31
C ASN A 428 26.93 52.67 -19.09
N ILE A 429 27.13 51.56 -18.38
CA ILE A 429 27.31 50.22 -18.95
C ILE A 429 26.09 49.37 -18.63
N SER A 430 25.70 49.26 -17.35
CA SER A 430 24.52 48.52 -16.94
C SER A 430 23.24 49.16 -17.51
N ASP A 431 22.43 48.36 -18.20
CA ASP A 431 21.17 48.78 -18.80
C ASP A 431 19.98 48.60 -17.84
N ASN A 432 20.19 47.97 -16.68
CA ASN A 432 19.26 47.92 -15.55
C ASN A 432 17.91 47.30 -15.89
N ASP A 433 17.89 46.38 -16.85
CA ASP A 433 16.66 45.74 -17.31
C ASP A 433 16.35 44.42 -16.58
N PHE A 434 17.36 43.84 -15.89
CA PHE A 434 17.28 42.63 -15.09
C PHE A 434 16.66 41.45 -15.86
N ASN A 435 16.96 41.35 -17.16
CA ASN A 435 16.53 40.23 -17.98
C ASN A 435 17.68 39.25 -18.31
N ASP A 436 18.89 39.48 -17.78
CA ASP A 436 20.09 38.71 -18.13
C ASP A 436 20.14 37.30 -17.53
N GLY A 437 19.32 37.06 -16.51
CA GLY A 437 19.13 35.74 -15.92
C GLY A 437 17.78 35.64 -15.25
N ILE A 438 16.82 34.98 -15.89
CA ILE A 438 15.48 34.82 -15.32
C ILE A 438 15.38 33.55 -14.48
N LEU A 439 14.97 33.70 -13.22
CA LEU A 439 14.51 32.63 -12.35
C LEU A 439 12.99 32.60 -12.35
N ALA A 440 12.44 31.51 -12.87
CA ALA A 440 11.02 31.24 -12.86
C ALA A 440 10.81 29.74 -12.64
N PHE A 441 10.49 29.38 -11.40
CA PHE A 441 10.38 27.99 -10.96
C PHE A 441 9.17 27.81 -10.06
N ASN A 442 8.54 26.64 -10.18
CA ASN A 442 7.62 26.12 -9.19
C ASN A 442 8.36 25.13 -8.30
N PHE A 443 8.04 25.16 -7.01
CA PHE A 443 8.54 24.21 -6.04
C PHE A 443 7.40 23.29 -5.62
N ILE A 444 7.67 21.99 -5.58
CA ILE A 444 6.74 20.92 -5.24
C ILE A 444 7.40 20.12 -4.11
N ALA A 445 6.66 19.86 -3.02
CA ALA A 445 7.19 19.26 -1.79
C ALA A 445 6.38 18.04 -1.34
#